data_AF-A0A518ASQ7-F1
#
_entry.id   AF-A0A518ASQ7-F1
#
_cell.length_a   1.000
_cell.length_b   1.000
_cell.length_c   1.000
_cell.angle_alpha   90.00
_cell.angle_beta   90.00
_cell.angle_gamma   90.00
#
_symmetry.space_group_name_H-M   'P 1'
#
loop_
_entity.id
_entity.type
_entity.pdbx_description
1 polymer ?
#
loop_
_entity_poly.entity_id
_entity_poly.type
_entity_poly.pdbx_seq_one_letter_code
_entity_poly.pdbx_strand_id
1 'polypeptide(L)'
;MRLHRLAWVLFLCLGLTQVAAAEEAKDWKVLFDGTSLDAWCGYNTKGDSAPEGWVIEGDVLTRTAQSPDLMTKEKFENYELKFEWKISEGGNSGLIYGVQVTDQPSYVTGPEYQVLDNKGWNLKATDTTASGSLYGLYGPSEDVAKPAGEWNTGRILVDGNHVEHWLNGKKVVDAEIGSDDWNKRIEGTKFAAWKAFAKQMNGHIALQDHGHQVWFRNMKIRSLGEKKTAEKKGPLRILLVTQSGGFQHSTITRKSTDLSHTEKIMTQLGISTGLFHMDCTKDVENDFKPELIENYDIVMFFTTGKMYDDGSRLPISEETMKWFLDTYIKEQGHGFLGVHSAADTFADYEPYWDMIGGSFNGHPWTANTTVTVKVHDQDHPASEPWGSSFVITDEIYQFNHWQPKKVRVLMSLDMEKTELKKPYHVPVLWVKDYGKGRVMHMSLGHREDVWTNPTYQESLLNGIRWLAGQIDGDATPNPEVDAAENDLAKSAEAEAK
;
A
#
# COMPACT_ATOMS: atom_id res chain seq x y z
N MET A 1 -2.92 40.19 61.45
CA MET A 1 -3.97 40.23 60.40
C MET A 1 -3.47 39.37 59.24
N ARG A 2 -4.36 38.53 58.68
CA ARG A 2 -4.20 37.63 57.50
C ARG A 2 -3.78 36.17 57.76
N LEU A 3 -4.82 35.34 57.91
CA LEU A 3 -4.94 33.98 57.37
C LEU A 3 -4.62 33.95 55.86
N HIS A 4 -4.09 32.83 55.33
CA HIS A 4 -4.77 31.92 54.38
C HIS A 4 -3.76 31.02 53.62
N ARG A 5 -4.25 29.82 53.27
CA ARG A 5 -3.84 28.87 52.21
C ARG A 5 -3.04 27.63 52.63
N LEU A 6 -3.77 26.60 53.06
CA LEU A 6 -3.40 25.20 52.86
C LEU A 6 -4.66 24.39 52.52
N ALA A 7 -4.87 24.11 51.24
CA ALA A 7 -5.75 23.08 50.68
C ALA A 7 -5.50 23.08 49.16
N TRP A 8 -5.81 21.99 48.47
CA TRP A 8 -5.67 21.77 47.02
C TRP A 8 -4.37 21.12 46.53
N VAL A 9 -4.02 19.93 47.04
CA VAL A 9 -3.28 18.92 46.25
C VAL A 9 -3.83 17.54 46.59
N LEU A 10 -5.08 17.24 46.21
CA LEU A 10 -5.60 15.86 46.25
C LEU A 10 -6.86 15.72 45.37
N PHE A 11 -6.75 16.12 44.09
CA PHE A 11 -7.83 15.87 43.11
C PHE A 11 -7.35 15.65 41.68
N LEU A 12 -6.03 15.53 41.43
CA LEU A 12 -5.51 15.39 40.06
C LEU A 12 -5.20 13.95 39.62
N CYS A 13 -5.06 12.99 40.55
CA CYS A 13 -4.70 11.60 40.18
C CYS A 13 -5.89 10.71 39.79
N LEU A 14 -7.14 11.06 40.14
CA LEU A 14 -8.33 10.30 39.73
C LEU A 14 -8.87 10.69 38.35
N GLY A 15 -8.60 11.92 37.89
CA GLY A 15 -9.06 12.38 36.58
C GLY A 15 -8.25 11.79 35.41
N LEU A 16 -6.94 11.62 35.60
CA LEU A 16 -6.02 11.08 34.57
C LEU A 16 -6.27 9.61 34.25
N THR A 17 -6.60 8.78 35.24
CA THR A 17 -6.93 7.36 35.03
C THR A 17 -8.27 7.17 34.33
N GLN A 18 -9.25 8.04 34.59
CA GLN A 18 -10.58 7.93 34.01
C GLN A 18 -10.64 8.47 32.57
N VAL A 19 -9.78 9.43 32.21
CA VAL A 19 -9.62 9.91 30.83
C VAL A 19 -8.85 8.90 29.97
N ALA A 20 -7.77 8.29 30.48
CA ALA A 20 -7.01 7.27 29.76
C ALA A 20 -7.84 5.99 29.48
N ALA A 21 -8.65 5.55 30.45
CA ALA A 21 -9.58 4.42 30.25
C ALA A 21 -10.75 4.75 29.29
N ALA A 22 -11.13 6.02 29.20
CA ALA A 22 -12.15 6.48 28.25
C ALA A 22 -11.61 6.73 26.84
N GLU A 23 -10.31 7.05 26.68
CA GLU A 23 -9.61 7.06 25.39
C GLU A 23 -9.40 5.63 24.85
N GLU A 24 -9.02 4.66 25.69
CA GLU A 24 -8.91 3.24 25.29
C GLU A 24 -10.21 2.63 24.75
N ALA A 25 -11.37 3.20 25.11
CA ALA A 25 -12.69 2.71 24.71
C ALA A 25 -13.13 3.22 23.32
N LYS A 26 -12.53 4.28 22.77
CA LYS A 26 -13.04 4.96 21.55
C LYS A 26 -12.65 4.31 20.22
N ASP A 27 -11.68 3.41 20.21
CA ASP A 27 -11.14 2.83 18.96
C ASP A 27 -11.61 1.40 18.66
N TRP A 28 -12.51 0.84 19.48
CA TRP A 28 -13.00 -0.53 19.31
C TRP A 28 -14.31 -0.58 18.52
N LYS A 29 -14.26 -1.21 17.36
CA LYS A 29 -15.44 -1.64 16.61
C LYS A 29 -16.00 -2.92 17.21
N VAL A 30 -17.31 -2.94 17.45
CA VAL A 30 -18.03 -4.13 17.89
C VAL A 30 -18.24 -5.05 16.68
N LEU A 31 -17.81 -6.31 16.80
CA LEU A 31 -18.18 -7.37 15.87
C LEU A 31 -19.38 -8.16 16.40
N PHE A 32 -19.47 -8.34 17.73
CA PHE A 32 -20.62 -8.96 18.38
C PHE A 32 -20.66 -8.61 19.87
N ASP A 33 -21.78 -8.04 20.33
CA ASP A 33 -22.03 -7.63 21.73
C ASP A 33 -23.21 -8.38 22.38
N GLY A 34 -23.72 -9.42 21.72
CA GLY A 34 -24.89 -10.16 22.17
C GLY A 34 -26.20 -9.80 21.46
N THR A 35 -26.22 -8.76 20.62
CA THR A 35 -27.49 -8.22 20.11
C THR A 35 -27.72 -8.39 18.61
N SER A 36 -26.67 -8.40 17.79
CA SER A 36 -26.81 -8.40 16.33
C SER A 36 -25.70 -9.16 15.61
N LEU A 37 -26.05 -9.74 14.45
CA LEU A 37 -25.12 -10.35 13.49
C LEU A 37 -24.87 -9.46 12.26
N ASP A 38 -25.17 -8.16 12.32
CA ASP A 38 -25.04 -7.26 11.17
C ASP A 38 -23.62 -7.20 10.59
N ALA A 39 -22.60 -7.44 11.41
CA ALA A 39 -21.20 -7.48 10.99
C ALA A 39 -20.81 -8.78 10.26
N TRP A 40 -21.72 -9.77 10.17
CA TRP A 40 -21.43 -11.13 9.76
C TRP A 40 -22.28 -11.59 8.56
N CYS A 41 -21.71 -12.48 7.75
CA CYS A 41 -22.35 -13.20 6.67
C CYS A 41 -21.82 -14.64 6.58
N GLY A 42 -22.44 -15.51 5.79
CA GLY A 42 -21.92 -16.87 5.57
C GLY A 42 -20.74 -16.89 4.59
N TYR A 43 -19.66 -17.58 4.95
CA TYR A 43 -18.51 -17.78 4.07
C TYR A 43 -18.91 -18.45 2.75
N ASN A 44 -18.51 -17.85 1.62
CA ASN A 44 -18.80 -18.33 0.28
C ASN A 44 -20.30 -18.63 0.03
N THR A 45 -21.18 -17.81 0.61
CA THR A 45 -22.63 -17.91 0.39
C THR A 45 -23.14 -16.79 -0.53
N LYS A 46 -24.27 -17.05 -1.21
CA LYS A 46 -24.96 -16.02 -2.00
C LYS A 46 -25.86 -15.20 -1.07
N GLY A 47 -25.28 -14.27 -0.33
CA GLY A 47 -26.02 -13.38 0.56
C GLY A 47 -25.13 -12.62 1.54
N ASP A 48 -25.70 -11.58 2.16
CA ASP A 48 -25.01 -10.73 3.14
C ASP A 48 -25.56 -10.92 4.57
N SER A 49 -26.05 -12.14 4.86
CA SER A 49 -26.65 -12.49 6.15
C SER A 49 -25.94 -13.69 6.76
N ALA A 50 -25.94 -13.77 8.09
CA ALA A 50 -25.51 -14.96 8.81
C ALA A 50 -26.36 -16.18 8.38
N PRO A 51 -25.75 -17.35 8.15
CA PRO A 51 -26.50 -18.55 7.79
C PRO A 51 -27.23 -19.13 9.01
N GLU A 52 -28.33 -19.85 8.79
CA GLU A 52 -29.26 -20.31 9.85
C GLU A 52 -28.63 -21.17 10.94
N GLY A 53 -27.47 -21.78 10.68
CA GLY A 53 -26.74 -22.59 11.67
C GLY A 53 -26.01 -21.77 12.73
N TRP A 54 -25.93 -20.45 12.58
CA TRP A 54 -25.38 -19.51 13.56
C TRP A 54 -26.48 -18.60 14.09
N VAL A 55 -26.70 -18.64 15.40
CA VAL A 55 -27.81 -17.93 16.05
C VAL A 55 -27.34 -17.20 17.30
N ILE A 56 -28.14 -16.21 17.70
CA ILE A 56 -28.01 -15.56 19.00
C ILE A 56 -28.93 -16.28 19.99
N GLU A 57 -28.36 -16.88 21.04
CA GLU A 57 -29.11 -17.45 22.15
C GLU A 57 -28.81 -16.65 23.42
N GLY A 58 -29.75 -15.80 23.86
CA GLY A 58 -29.46 -14.85 24.94
C GLY A 58 -28.50 -13.77 24.48
N ASP A 59 -27.32 -13.68 25.10
CA ASP A 59 -26.25 -12.72 24.79
C ASP A 59 -25.04 -13.36 24.08
N VAL A 60 -25.19 -14.60 23.59
CA VAL A 60 -24.09 -15.37 22.98
C VAL A 60 -24.42 -15.76 21.54
N LEU A 61 -23.40 -15.69 20.69
CA LEU A 61 -23.41 -16.24 19.34
C LEU A 61 -23.04 -17.70 19.42
N THR A 62 -23.88 -18.60 18.90
CA THR A 62 -23.64 -20.04 18.96
C THR A 62 -23.97 -20.74 17.65
N ARG A 63 -23.23 -21.81 17.38
CA ARG A 63 -23.53 -22.76 16.31
C ARG A 63 -24.57 -23.77 16.79
N THR A 64 -25.70 -23.91 16.11
CA THR A 64 -26.82 -24.84 16.46
C THR A 64 -27.07 -25.93 15.42
N ALA A 65 -26.69 -25.70 14.16
CA ALA A 65 -26.85 -26.66 13.08
C ALA A 65 -25.68 -26.59 12.09
N GLN A 66 -25.59 -27.56 11.19
CA GLN A 66 -24.56 -27.54 10.14
C GLN A 66 -24.67 -26.27 9.30
N SER A 67 -23.55 -25.60 9.11
CA SER A 67 -23.48 -24.30 8.46
C SER A 67 -22.14 -24.12 7.75
N PRO A 68 -22.06 -23.21 6.77
CA PRO A 68 -20.80 -22.59 6.41
C PRO A 68 -20.18 -21.86 7.62
N ASP A 69 -18.89 -21.58 7.54
CA ASP A 69 -18.23 -20.69 8.50
C ASP A 69 -18.91 -19.32 8.52
N LEU A 70 -19.00 -18.72 9.70
CA LEU A 70 -19.53 -17.36 9.85
C LEU A 70 -18.39 -16.36 9.66
N MET A 71 -18.50 -15.47 8.67
CA MET A 71 -17.44 -14.57 8.24
C MET A 71 -17.83 -13.11 8.47
N THR A 72 -16.89 -12.24 8.84
CA THR A 72 -17.13 -10.80 8.87
C THR A 72 -17.37 -10.26 7.46
N LYS A 73 -18.28 -9.30 7.32
CA LYS A 73 -18.51 -8.61 6.02
C LYS A 73 -17.30 -7.79 5.59
N GLU A 74 -16.63 -7.17 6.56
CA GLU A 74 -15.44 -6.35 6.34
C GLU A 74 -14.16 -7.18 6.41
N LYS A 75 -13.14 -6.69 5.72
CA LYS A 75 -11.76 -7.17 5.81
C LYS A 75 -10.95 -6.31 6.78
N PHE A 76 -9.97 -6.92 7.42
CA PHE A 76 -9.07 -6.29 8.36
C PHE A 76 -7.63 -6.67 8.03
N GLU A 77 -6.70 -5.74 8.23
CA GLU A 77 -5.27 -5.92 7.94
C GLU A 77 -4.46 -5.86 9.25
N ASN A 78 -4.18 -4.65 9.76
CA ASN A 78 -3.49 -4.45 11.05
C ASN A 78 -4.51 -4.17 12.14
N TYR A 79 -4.63 -5.09 13.10
CA TYR A 79 -5.66 -5.00 14.11
C TYR A 79 -5.31 -5.76 15.39
N GLU A 80 -6.01 -5.37 16.44
CA GLU A 80 -6.15 -6.17 17.63
C GLU A 80 -7.61 -6.61 17.76
N LEU A 81 -7.82 -7.92 17.83
CA LEU A 81 -9.11 -8.56 18.02
C LEU A 81 -9.18 -9.12 19.44
N LYS A 82 -10.26 -8.84 20.16
CA LYS A 82 -10.60 -9.45 21.46
C LYS A 82 -11.93 -10.16 21.35
N PHE A 83 -12.01 -11.34 21.96
CA PHE A 83 -13.21 -12.17 21.97
C PHE A 83 -13.23 -13.08 23.19
N GLU A 84 -14.40 -13.56 23.56
CA GLU A 84 -14.56 -14.67 24.49
C GLU A 84 -15.15 -15.86 23.77
N TRP A 85 -14.69 -17.06 24.14
CA TRP A 85 -15.18 -18.30 23.57
C TRP A 85 -15.40 -19.36 24.65
N LYS A 86 -16.35 -20.25 24.37
CA LYS A 86 -16.65 -21.46 25.15
C LYS A 86 -16.92 -22.58 24.15
N ILE A 87 -16.54 -23.81 24.50
CA ILE A 87 -16.70 -24.99 23.63
C ILE A 87 -17.37 -26.13 24.39
N SER A 88 -18.11 -26.98 23.69
CA SER A 88 -18.70 -28.19 24.25
C SER A 88 -17.62 -29.24 24.58
N GLU A 89 -17.95 -30.20 25.44
CA GLU A 89 -17.08 -31.35 25.72
C GLU A 89 -16.70 -32.08 24.42
N GLY A 90 -15.41 -32.35 24.23
CA GLY A 90 -14.87 -32.93 23.00
C GLY A 90 -15.03 -32.08 21.74
N GLY A 91 -15.34 -30.79 21.88
CA GLY A 91 -15.65 -29.90 20.76
C GLY A 91 -14.43 -29.35 20.04
N ASN A 92 -14.61 -29.05 18.75
CA ASN A 92 -13.65 -28.41 17.87
C ASN A 92 -14.31 -27.24 17.12
N SER A 93 -13.59 -26.13 16.99
CA SER A 93 -13.91 -24.95 16.19
C SER A 93 -12.61 -24.16 16.02
N GLY A 94 -12.71 -22.96 15.45
CA GLY A 94 -11.56 -22.09 15.25
C GLY A 94 -11.99 -20.68 14.88
N LEU A 95 -11.08 -19.74 15.09
CA LEU A 95 -11.19 -18.40 14.55
C LEU A 95 -10.08 -18.21 13.51
N ILE A 96 -10.49 -18.11 12.26
CA ILE A 96 -9.62 -18.02 11.08
C ILE A 96 -9.55 -16.56 10.66
N TYR A 97 -8.37 -16.06 10.29
CA TYR A 97 -8.19 -14.66 9.93
C TYR A 97 -7.34 -14.49 8.67
N GLY A 98 -7.38 -13.31 8.04
CA GLY A 98 -6.78 -13.11 6.71
C GLY A 98 -7.51 -13.90 5.61
N VAL A 99 -8.77 -14.27 5.85
CA VAL A 99 -9.54 -15.14 4.95
C VAL A 99 -9.86 -14.41 3.65
N GLN A 100 -9.59 -15.06 2.52
CA GLN A 100 -10.08 -14.66 1.21
C GLN A 100 -11.22 -15.58 0.78
N VAL A 101 -12.26 -15.01 0.16
CA VAL A 101 -13.38 -15.79 -0.36
C VAL A 101 -12.94 -16.50 -1.62
N THR A 102 -12.96 -17.84 -1.59
CA THR A 102 -12.61 -18.71 -2.72
C THR A 102 -13.63 -19.84 -2.84
N ASP A 103 -13.48 -20.71 -3.85
CA ASP A 103 -14.25 -21.96 -3.95
C ASP A 103 -13.79 -23.05 -2.96
N GLN A 104 -12.70 -22.81 -2.23
CA GLN A 104 -12.16 -23.69 -1.20
C GLN A 104 -12.62 -23.27 0.20
N PRO A 105 -12.49 -24.13 1.22
CA PRO A 105 -12.74 -23.75 2.62
C PRO A 105 -11.88 -22.57 3.09
N SER A 106 -12.39 -21.79 4.05
CA SER A 106 -11.77 -20.57 4.58
C SER A 106 -10.30 -20.78 5.03
N TYR A 107 -10.01 -21.91 5.68
CA TYR A 107 -8.69 -22.29 6.19
C TYR A 107 -7.64 -22.54 5.09
N VAL A 108 -8.03 -22.62 3.81
CA VAL A 108 -7.07 -22.73 2.71
C VAL A 108 -6.31 -21.42 2.48
N THR A 109 -6.89 -20.30 2.91
CA THR A 109 -6.30 -18.96 2.77
C THR A 109 -5.84 -18.38 4.11
N GLY A 110 -6.65 -18.52 5.16
CA GLY A 110 -6.40 -17.87 6.44
C GLY A 110 -5.69 -18.78 7.46
N PRO A 111 -4.73 -18.25 8.25
CA PRO A 111 -4.27 -18.90 9.47
C PRO A 111 -5.38 -18.98 10.54
N GLU A 112 -5.25 -19.90 11.49
CA GLU A 112 -6.32 -20.26 12.44
C GLU A 112 -5.84 -20.20 13.89
N TYR A 113 -6.56 -19.44 14.72
CA TYR A 113 -6.55 -19.57 16.18
C TYR A 113 -7.44 -20.74 16.57
N GLN A 114 -6.83 -21.76 17.16
CA GLN A 114 -7.53 -22.99 17.50
C GLN A 114 -8.46 -22.83 18.72
N VAL A 115 -9.69 -23.36 18.61
CA VAL A 115 -10.68 -23.42 19.70
C VAL A 115 -11.08 -24.88 19.94
N LEU A 116 -10.52 -25.49 20.97
CA LEU A 116 -10.60 -26.94 21.21
C LEU A 116 -10.79 -27.29 22.69
N ASP A 117 -11.56 -28.35 22.97
CA ASP A 117 -11.43 -29.05 24.24
C ASP A 117 -10.13 -29.89 24.25
N ASN A 118 -9.04 -29.33 24.79
CA ASN A 118 -7.71 -29.97 24.83
C ASN A 118 -7.71 -31.36 25.49
N LYS A 119 -8.66 -31.61 26.39
CA LYS A 119 -8.76 -32.85 27.17
C LYS A 119 -9.88 -33.77 26.67
N GLY A 120 -10.52 -33.41 25.56
CA GLY A 120 -11.60 -34.17 24.94
C GLY A 120 -11.17 -35.61 24.62
N TRP A 121 -12.03 -36.57 24.94
CA TRP A 121 -11.75 -38.00 24.78
C TRP A 121 -11.63 -38.46 23.31
N ASN A 122 -12.17 -37.67 22.37
CA ASN A 122 -12.25 -37.96 20.94
C ASN A 122 -11.15 -37.26 20.10
N LEU A 123 -10.52 -36.20 20.62
CA LEU A 123 -9.54 -35.37 19.89
C LEU A 123 -8.23 -35.29 20.68
N LYS A 124 -7.19 -35.96 20.20
CA LYS A 124 -5.86 -35.90 20.81
C LYS A 124 -5.15 -34.63 20.35
N ALA A 125 -5.32 -33.54 21.09
CA ALA A 125 -4.55 -32.32 20.87
C ALA A 125 -3.05 -32.65 20.85
N THR A 126 -2.35 -32.11 19.86
CA THR A 126 -0.88 -32.05 19.84
C THR A 126 -0.46 -30.64 20.24
N ASP A 127 0.85 -30.43 20.43
CA ASP A 127 1.39 -29.11 20.78
C ASP A 127 0.86 -28.03 19.81
N THR A 128 0.77 -28.30 18.51
CA THR A 128 0.33 -27.33 17.50
C THR A 128 -1.17 -27.38 17.18
N THR A 129 -1.97 -28.18 17.87
CA THR A 129 -3.42 -28.26 17.65
C THR A 129 -4.25 -28.07 18.92
N ALA A 130 -3.61 -27.71 20.03
CA ALA A 130 -4.27 -27.30 21.27
C ALA A 130 -4.86 -25.87 21.16
N SER A 131 -5.84 -25.55 22.01
CA SER A 131 -6.44 -24.23 22.13
C SER A 131 -5.42 -23.10 22.25
N GLY A 132 -5.61 -22.05 21.47
CA GLY A 132 -4.70 -20.91 21.40
C GLY A 132 -3.48 -21.10 20.47
N SER A 133 -3.26 -22.30 19.93
CA SER A 133 -2.24 -22.50 18.88
C SER A 133 -2.56 -21.67 17.64
N LEU A 134 -1.50 -21.37 16.87
CA LEU A 134 -1.63 -21.10 15.46
C LEU A 134 -1.62 -22.44 14.74
N TYR A 135 -2.80 -22.90 14.37
CA TYR A 135 -3.09 -24.30 14.09
C TYR A 135 -2.08 -24.92 13.10
N GLY A 136 -1.48 -26.03 13.52
CA GLY A 136 -0.52 -26.81 12.75
C GLY A 136 0.88 -26.21 12.64
N LEU A 137 1.13 -25.01 13.18
CA LEU A 137 2.41 -24.29 13.03
C LEU A 137 3.07 -23.94 14.37
N TYR A 138 2.34 -23.28 15.26
CA TYR A 138 2.87 -22.81 16.55
C TYR A 138 1.96 -23.26 17.68
N GLY A 139 2.49 -24.08 18.57
CA GLY A 139 1.78 -24.46 19.80
C GLY A 139 1.76 -23.33 20.83
N PRO A 140 0.77 -23.32 21.73
CA PRO A 140 0.79 -22.37 22.84
C PRO A 140 2.01 -22.64 23.73
N SER A 141 2.68 -21.58 24.17
CA SER A 141 3.83 -21.65 25.08
C SER A 141 3.48 -22.31 26.42
N GLU A 142 2.21 -22.27 26.81
CA GLU A 142 1.65 -22.94 27.98
C GLU A 142 0.16 -23.28 27.76
N ASP A 143 -0.29 -24.44 28.25
CA ASP A 143 -1.71 -24.80 28.24
C ASP A 143 -2.44 -24.07 29.38
N VAL A 144 -3.10 -22.97 29.00
CA VAL A 144 -3.87 -22.11 29.90
C VAL A 144 -5.35 -22.11 29.55
N ALA A 145 -5.79 -23.02 28.68
CA ALA A 145 -7.19 -23.18 28.34
C ALA A 145 -7.98 -23.71 29.55
N LYS A 146 -9.15 -23.13 29.78
CA LYS A 146 -10.10 -23.67 30.75
C LYS A 146 -10.83 -24.89 30.17
N PRO A 147 -11.34 -25.80 31.01
CA PRO A 147 -12.11 -26.96 30.55
C PRO A 147 -13.32 -26.57 29.68
N ALA A 148 -13.79 -27.53 28.87
CA ALA A 148 -15.04 -27.39 28.13
C ALA A 148 -16.20 -26.95 29.05
N GLY A 149 -17.08 -26.09 28.53
CA GLY A 149 -18.16 -25.46 29.30
C GLY A 149 -17.76 -24.19 30.06
N GLU A 150 -16.48 -23.85 30.17
CA GLU A 150 -16.01 -22.59 30.75
C GLU A 150 -15.63 -21.54 29.70
N TRP A 151 -15.79 -20.26 30.05
CA TRP A 151 -15.42 -19.14 29.19
C TRP A 151 -13.92 -18.85 29.24
N ASN A 152 -13.32 -18.82 28.06
CA ASN A 152 -11.95 -18.39 27.80
C ASN A 152 -11.95 -17.00 27.16
N THR A 153 -10.94 -16.18 27.47
CA THR A 153 -10.70 -14.91 26.77
C THR A 153 -9.61 -15.11 25.71
N GLY A 154 -9.91 -14.81 24.45
CA GLY A 154 -8.96 -14.79 23.34
C GLY A 154 -8.59 -13.37 22.93
N ARG A 155 -7.35 -13.19 22.48
CA ARG A 155 -6.91 -11.99 21.76
C ARG A 155 -5.96 -12.38 20.64
N ILE A 156 -6.15 -11.76 19.47
CA ILE A 156 -5.25 -11.89 18.32
C ILE A 156 -4.73 -10.50 17.99
N LEU A 157 -3.42 -10.35 17.86
CA LEU A 157 -2.78 -9.18 17.28
C LEU A 157 -2.28 -9.58 15.90
N VAL A 158 -2.63 -8.81 14.87
CA VAL A 158 -2.01 -8.87 13.55
C VAL A 158 -1.43 -7.49 13.26
N ASP A 159 -0.11 -7.40 13.14
CA ASP A 159 0.62 -6.18 12.79
C ASP A 159 1.55 -6.47 11.60
N GLY A 160 1.00 -6.28 10.40
CA GLY A 160 1.60 -6.73 9.15
C GLY A 160 1.79 -8.24 9.12
N ASN A 161 3.05 -8.67 9.28
CA ASN A 161 3.41 -10.09 9.30
C ASN A 161 3.59 -10.62 10.73
N HIS A 162 3.62 -9.74 11.73
CA HIS A 162 3.73 -10.15 13.13
C HIS A 162 2.36 -10.56 13.65
N VAL A 163 2.27 -11.74 14.23
CA VAL A 163 1.06 -12.33 14.77
C VAL A 163 1.28 -12.75 16.21
N GLU A 164 0.40 -12.33 17.10
CA GLU A 164 0.35 -12.84 18.47
C GLU A 164 -0.99 -13.49 18.76
N HIS A 165 -0.97 -14.65 19.43
CA HIS A 165 -2.15 -15.20 20.10
C HIS A 165 -2.03 -15.07 21.60
N TRP A 166 -3.13 -14.67 22.23
CA TRP A 166 -3.28 -14.57 23.66
C TRP A 166 -4.48 -15.42 24.10
N LEU A 167 -4.30 -16.14 25.21
CA LEU A 167 -5.33 -16.95 25.83
C LEU A 167 -5.31 -16.69 27.34
N ASN A 168 -6.47 -16.35 27.90
CA ASN A 168 -6.64 -16.09 29.34
C ASN A 168 -5.61 -15.11 29.93
N GLY A 169 -5.31 -14.04 29.18
CA GLY A 169 -4.40 -12.97 29.59
C GLY A 169 -2.91 -13.24 29.37
N LYS A 170 -2.54 -14.41 28.80
CA LYS A 170 -1.15 -14.78 28.53
C LYS A 170 -0.88 -14.87 27.03
N LYS A 171 0.27 -14.35 26.58
CA LYS A 171 0.73 -14.51 25.20
C LYS A 171 1.21 -15.94 25.02
N VAL A 172 0.51 -16.69 24.18
CA VAL A 172 0.77 -18.11 23.95
C VAL A 172 1.42 -18.38 22.60
N VAL A 173 1.23 -17.52 21.60
CA VAL A 173 1.93 -17.59 20.31
C VAL A 173 2.51 -16.22 19.96
N ASP A 174 3.69 -16.22 19.36
CA ASP A 174 4.39 -15.09 18.78
C ASP A 174 5.07 -15.59 17.49
N ALA A 175 4.61 -15.09 16.34
CA ALA A 175 5.01 -15.59 15.02
C ALA A 175 5.21 -14.45 14.02
N GLU A 176 6.13 -14.62 13.07
CA GLU A 176 6.36 -13.69 11.97
C GLU A 176 6.13 -14.43 10.64
N ILE A 177 5.04 -14.11 9.95
CA ILE A 177 4.67 -14.71 8.66
C ILE A 177 5.74 -14.40 7.62
N GLY A 178 6.19 -15.45 6.90
CA GLY A 178 7.23 -15.35 5.87
C GLY A 178 8.67 -15.37 6.40
N SER A 179 8.88 -15.38 7.72
CA SER A 179 10.20 -15.60 8.31
C SER A 179 10.76 -17.00 8.00
N ASP A 180 12.07 -17.19 8.19
CA ASP A 180 12.70 -18.51 8.01
C ASP A 180 12.07 -19.60 8.90
N ASP A 181 11.72 -19.26 10.15
CA ASP A 181 11.04 -20.18 11.06
C ASP A 181 9.63 -20.53 10.56
N TRP A 182 8.88 -19.53 10.08
CA TRP A 182 7.58 -19.74 9.44
C TRP A 182 7.67 -20.68 8.23
N ASN A 183 8.56 -20.37 7.28
CA ASN A 183 8.72 -21.15 6.05
C ASN A 183 9.10 -22.61 6.36
N LYS A 184 10.03 -22.81 7.30
CA LYS A 184 10.44 -24.15 7.74
C LYS A 184 9.29 -24.94 8.38
N ARG A 185 8.41 -24.29 9.14
CA ARG A 185 7.22 -24.96 9.70
C ARG A 185 6.22 -25.32 8.62
N ILE A 186 6.00 -24.43 7.65
CA ILE A 186 5.09 -24.66 6.52
C ILE A 186 5.51 -25.90 5.72
N GLU A 187 6.80 -26.03 5.39
CA GLU A 187 7.37 -27.16 4.62
C GLU A 187 7.00 -28.54 5.19
N GLY A 188 6.87 -28.64 6.52
CA GLY A 188 6.55 -29.89 7.22
C GLY A 188 5.05 -30.19 7.33
N THR A 189 4.17 -29.38 6.74
CA THR A 189 2.72 -29.44 6.96
C THR A 189 1.93 -29.52 5.65
N LYS A 190 0.61 -29.75 5.76
CA LYS A 190 -0.31 -29.68 4.62
C LYS A 190 -0.33 -28.31 3.92
N PHE A 191 0.06 -27.24 4.63
CA PHE A 191 0.00 -25.88 4.13
C PHE A 191 0.99 -25.61 3.00
N ALA A 192 2.08 -26.38 2.89
CA ALA A 192 3.05 -26.24 1.80
C ALA A 192 2.42 -26.41 0.40
N ALA A 193 1.34 -27.19 0.30
CA ALA A 193 0.60 -27.38 -0.96
C ALA A 193 -0.43 -26.27 -1.25
N TRP A 194 -0.75 -25.41 -0.27
CA TRP A 194 -1.80 -24.41 -0.36
C TRP A 194 -1.21 -23.06 -0.76
N LYS A 195 -1.17 -22.81 -2.08
CA LYS A 195 -0.54 -21.60 -2.65
C LYS A 195 -1.07 -20.28 -2.09
N ALA A 196 -2.32 -20.25 -1.63
CA ALA A 196 -2.97 -19.06 -1.10
C ALA A 196 -2.86 -18.91 0.43
N PHE A 197 -2.32 -19.90 1.13
CA PHE A 197 -2.27 -19.89 2.60
C PHE A 197 -1.36 -18.76 3.11
N ALA A 198 -1.92 -17.89 3.95
CA ALA A 198 -1.26 -16.74 4.57
C ALA A 198 -0.57 -15.77 3.59
N LYS A 199 -1.02 -15.73 2.32
CA LYS A 199 -0.45 -14.81 1.31
C LYS A 199 -1.02 -13.40 1.36
N GLN A 200 -2.25 -13.25 1.85
CA GLN A 200 -2.90 -11.96 2.01
C GLN A 200 -3.50 -11.86 3.40
N MET A 201 -2.91 -11.02 4.26
CA MET A 201 -3.37 -10.84 5.64
C MET A 201 -4.45 -9.78 5.78
N ASN A 202 -4.65 -8.91 4.77
CA ASN A 202 -5.87 -8.12 4.63
C ASN A 202 -7.03 -9.00 4.19
N GLY A 203 -7.81 -9.49 5.15
CA GLY A 203 -8.86 -10.46 4.88
C GLY A 203 -9.94 -10.48 5.94
N HIS A 204 -10.93 -11.34 5.75
CA HIS A 204 -12.03 -11.50 6.67
C HIS A 204 -11.61 -12.29 7.92
N ILE A 205 -12.40 -12.17 8.99
CA ILE A 205 -12.36 -13.06 10.14
C ILE A 205 -13.51 -14.07 9.98
N ALA A 206 -13.24 -15.36 10.20
CA ALA A 206 -14.23 -16.41 10.13
C ALA A 206 -14.26 -17.26 11.41
N LEU A 207 -15.46 -17.60 11.87
CA LEU A 207 -15.72 -18.56 12.94
C LEU A 207 -16.08 -19.90 12.30
N GLN A 208 -15.29 -20.93 12.61
CA GLN A 208 -15.37 -22.22 11.94
C GLN A 208 -16.54 -23.06 12.45
N ASP A 209 -17.37 -23.58 11.54
CA ASP A 209 -18.23 -24.72 11.87
C ASP A 209 -17.45 -26.02 11.67
N HIS A 210 -17.12 -26.69 12.78
CA HIS A 210 -16.51 -28.01 12.77
C HIS A 210 -17.38 -29.07 13.47
N GLY A 211 -18.71 -28.89 13.40
CA GLY A 211 -19.71 -29.86 13.82
C GLY A 211 -20.01 -29.90 15.32
N HIS A 212 -19.32 -29.12 16.13
CA HIS A 212 -19.49 -29.07 17.58
C HIS A 212 -20.08 -27.74 18.04
N GLN A 213 -20.71 -27.75 19.21
CA GLN A 213 -21.31 -26.54 19.76
C GLN A 213 -20.22 -25.64 20.34
N VAL A 214 -20.15 -24.41 19.81
CA VAL A 214 -19.22 -23.37 20.21
C VAL A 214 -20.01 -22.09 20.47
N TRP A 215 -19.60 -21.32 21.47
CA TRP A 215 -20.19 -20.03 21.82
C TRP A 215 -19.15 -18.94 21.79
N PHE A 216 -19.50 -17.79 21.25
CA PHE A 216 -18.69 -16.56 21.24
C PHE A 216 -19.47 -15.40 21.85
N ARG A 217 -18.75 -14.48 22.49
CA ARG A 217 -19.29 -13.19 22.96
C ARG A 217 -18.20 -12.13 23.08
N ASN A 218 -18.62 -10.88 23.34
CA ASN A 218 -17.72 -9.75 23.60
C ASN A 218 -16.64 -9.59 22.51
N MET A 219 -17.04 -9.72 21.24
CA MET A 219 -16.14 -9.64 20.10
C MET A 219 -15.99 -8.21 19.64
N LYS A 220 -14.76 -7.70 19.69
CA LYS A 220 -14.43 -6.35 19.26
C LYS A 220 -13.05 -6.30 18.64
N ILE A 221 -12.91 -5.42 17.66
CA ILE A 221 -11.69 -5.24 16.89
C ILE A 221 -11.32 -3.76 16.87
N ARG A 222 -10.04 -3.44 17.01
CA ARG A 222 -9.53 -2.10 16.73
C ARG A 222 -8.47 -2.18 15.66
N SER A 223 -8.47 -1.21 14.75
CA SER A 223 -7.34 -1.04 13.85
C SER A 223 -6.13 -0.59 14.67
N LEU A 224 -4.94 -1.08 14.32
CA LEU A 224 -3.67 -0.60 14.90
C LEU A 224 -3.11 0.60 14.15
N GLY A 225 -3.89 1.15 13.20
CA GLY A 225 -3.38 2.08 12.21
C GLY A 225 -2.65 1.35 11.08
N GLU A 226 -2.19 2.10 10.10
CA GLU A 226 -1.33 1.56 9.06
C GLU A 226 -0.01 1.15 9.69
N LYS A 227 0.56 0.04 9.22
CA LYS A 227 1.92 -0.37 9.57
C LYS A 227 2.80 0.86 9.36
N LYS A 228 3.42 1.40 10.41
CA LYS A 228 4.74 2.00 10.21
C LYS A 228 5.56 0.84 9.69
N THR A 229 5.68 0.73 8.38
CA THR A 229 6.45 -0.30 7.70
C THR A 229 7.71 -0.50 8.51
N ALA A 230 7.89 -1.71 9.05
CA ALA A 230 9.16 -2.08 9.66
C ALA A 230 10.24 -1.57 8.70
N GLU A 231 11.13 -0.69 9.18
CA GLU A 231 12.15 -0.05 8.35
C GLU A 231 12.74 -1.13 7.44
N LYS A 232 12.52 -1.00 6.11
CA LYS A 232 13.24 -1.82 5.14
C LYS A 232 14.72 -1.60 5.46
N LYS A 233 15.37 -2.62 6.04
CA LYS A 233 16.81 -2.55 6.36
C LYS A 233 17.58 -2.63 5.05
N GLY A 234 17.80 -1.49 4.41
CA GLY A 234 18.58 -1.37 3.18
C GLY A 234 18.20 -0.15 2.34
N PRO A 235 19.02 0.20 1.33
CA PRO A 235 18.67 1.23 0.36
C PRO A 235 17.39 0.85 -0.41
N LEU A 236 16.63 1.86 -0.87
CA LEU A 236 15.46 1.64 -1.74
C LEU A 236 15.88 0.87 -3.00
N ARG A 237 15.00 0.04 -3.53
CA ARG A 237 15.21 -0.70 -4.78
C ARG A 237 14.46 0.02 -5.90
N ILE A 238 15.17 0.50 -6.93
CA ILE A 238 14.56 1.16 -8.08
C ILE A 238 14.83 0.39 -9.37
N LEU A 239 13.78 0.12 -10.13
CA LEU A 239 13.89 -0.41 -11.51
C LEU A 239 13.73 0.74 -12.50
N LEU A 240 14.82 1.11 -13.18
CA LEU A 240 14.81 2.06 -14.27
C LEU A 240 14.63 1.34 -15.61
N VAL A 241 13.49 1.58 -16.24
CA VAL A 241 13.17 1.06 -17.57
C VAL A 241 13.52 2.11 -18.62
N THR A 242 14.40 1.75 -19.55
CA THR A 242 14.80 2.63 -20.67
C THR A 242 14.60 2.00 -22.05
N GLN A 243 13.93 0.85 -22.14
CA GLN A 243 13.51 0.31 -23.42
C GLN A 243 12.45 1.23 -24.03
N SER A 244 12.60 1.56 -25.31
CA SER A 244 11.62 2.34 -26.05
C SER A 244 11.11 1.50 -27.22
N GLY A 245 9.79 1.36 -27.31
CA GLY A 245 9.12 0.81 -28.50
C GLY A 245 9.02 1.83 -29.63
N GLY A 246 9.03 3.13 -29.30
CA GLY A 246 8.98 4.24 -30.24
C GLY A 246 10.32 4.97 -30.39
N PHE A 247 10.29 6.30 -30.36
CA PHE A 247 11.50 7.12 -30.44
C PHE A 247 12.41 6.88 -29.23
N GLN A 248 13.70 6.68 -29.48
CA GLN A 248 14.69 6.47 -28.43
C GLN A 248 15.60 7.70 -28.28
N HIS A 249 15.54 8.33 -27.11
CA HIS A 249 16.36 9.50 -26.78
C HIS A 249 17.84 9.14 -26.62
N SER A 250 18.72 10.11 -26.91
CA SER A 250 20.17 9.91 -26.84
C SER A 250 20.65 9.62 -25.41
N THR A 251 20.05 10.26 -24.41
CA THR A 251 20.37 10.13 -22.98
C THR A 251 20.16 8.72 -22.44
N ILE A 252 19.22 7.97 -23.02
CA ILE A 252 18.91 6.57 -22.68
C ILE A 252 19.50 5.57 -23.67
N THR A 253 20.23 6.01 -24.70
CA THR A 253 20.81 5.10 -25.69
C THR A 253 22.09 4.45 -25.15
N ARG A 254 22.10 3.11 -25.11
CA ARG A 254 23.31 2.33 -24.80
C ARG A 254 24.13 2.17 -26.08
N LYS A 255 25.41 2.55 -26.04
CA LYS A 255 26.34 2.40 -27.19
C LYS A 255 26.92 0.99 -27.30
N SER A 256 26.81 0.20 -26.23
CA SER A 256 27.36 -1.15 -26.05
C SER A 256 26.56 -1.85 -24.94
N THR A 257 27.15 -2.83 -24.25
CA THR A 257 26.63 -3.36 -22.99
C THR A 257 26.68 -2.36 -21.83
N ASP A 258 27.36 -1.22 -22.00
CA ASP A 258 27.46 -0.18 -20.98
C ASP A 258 26.12 0.52 -20.74
N LEU A 259 25.91 0.96 -19.50
CA LEU A 259 24.81 1.85 -19.13
C LEU A 259 24.84 3.15 -19.97
N SER A 260 23.65 3.63 -20.32
CA SER A 260 23.41 4.93 -20.95
C SER A 260 23.75 6.10 -20.00
N HIS A 261 23.69 7.34 -20.50
CA HIS A 261 24.01 8.53 -19.71
C HIS A 261 23.12 8.66 -18.48
N THR A 262 21.81 8.55 -18.67
CA THR A 262 20.81 8.59 -17.58
C THR A 262 21.03 7.45 -16.59
N GLU A 263 21.20 6.22 -17.07
CA GLU A 263 21.39 5.06 -16.21
C GLU A 263 22.65 5.21 -15.35
N LYS A 264 23.76 5.68 -15.91
CA LYS A 264 25.00 5.95 -15.16
C LYS A 264 24.80 6.98 -14.06
N ILE A 265 24.14 8.09 -14.37
CA ILE A 265 23.91 9.17 -13.41
C ILE A 265 23.03 8.67 -12.27
N MET A 266 21.92 8.01 -12.57
CA MET A 266 21.03 7.49 -11.54
C MET A 266 21.72 6.41 -10.67
N THR A 267 22.45 5.47 -11.27
CA THR A 267 23.25 4.50 -10.52
C THR A 267 24.28 5.19 -9.62
N GLN A 268 24.98 6.22 -10.13
CA GLN A 268 25.98 6.95 -9.34
C GLN A 268 25.36 7.76 -8.20
N LEU A 269 24.18 8.34 -8.38
CA LEU A 269 23.42 9.02 -7.32
C LEU A 269 23.01 8.04 -6.22
N GLY A 270 22.53 6.86 -6.59
CA GLY A 270 22.21 5.80 -5.63
C GLY A 270 23.42 5.39 -4.79
N ILE A 271 24.57 5.16 -5.45
CA ILE A 271 25.84 4.80 -4.81
C ILE A 271 26.35 5.92 -3.90
N SER A 272 26.38 7.17 -4.38
CA SER A 272 27.01 8.28 -3.65
C SER A 272 26.21 8.71 -2.42
N THR A 273 24.88 8.57 -2.48
CA THR A 273 23.98 8.94 -1.38
C THR A 273 23.69 7.78 -0.44
N GLY A 274 23.87 6.54 -0.90
CA GLY A 274 23.41 5.33 -0.20
C GLY A 274 21.89 5.22 -0.11
N LEU A 275 21.13 6.06 -0.83
CA LEU A 275 19.67 6.15 -0.73
C LEU A 275 18.99 4.96 -1.40
N PHE A 276 19.49 4.56 -2.57
CA PHE A 276 18.86 3.53 -3.39
C PHE A 276 19.88 2.70 -4.18
N HIS A 277 19.52 1.46 -4.48
CA HIS A 277 20.13 0.61 -5.49
C HIS A 277 19.32 0.72 -6.78
N MET A 278 20.01 0.88 -7.90
CA MET A 278 19.41 1.03 -9.22
C MET A 278 19.65 -0.21 -10.08
N ASP A 279 18.59 -0.83 -10.57
CA ASP A 279 18.65 -1.83 -11.64
C ASP A 279 18.08 -1.21 -12.93
N CYS A 280 18.81 -1.36 -14.03
CA CYS A 280 18.48 -0.70 -15.30
C CYS A 280 18.18 -1.74 -16.39
N THR A 281 16.99 -1.71 -16.98
CA THR A 281 16.59 -2.67 -18.01
C THR A 281 16.26 -2.04 -19.37
N LYS A 282 16.62 -2.81 -20.42
CA LYS A 282 16.17 -2.62 -21.80
C LYS A 282 15.43 -3.86 -22.34
N ASP A 283 15.00 -4.76 -21.46
CA ASP A 283 14.35 -6.02 -21.77
C ASP A 283 13.13 -6.22 -20.87
N VAL A 284 12.11 -5.37 -21.08
CA VAL A 284 10.89 -5.38 -20.27
C VAL A 284 10.11 -6.69 -20.41
N GLU A 285 10.26 -7.40 -21.52
CA GLU A 285 9.62 -8.70 -21.73
C GLU A 285 10.11 -9.74 -20.70
N ASN A 286 11.36 -9.62 -20.25
CA ASN A 286 11.95 -10.51 -19.26
C ASN A 286 12.00 -9.93 -17.84
N ASP A 287 12.24 -8.63 -17.72
CA ASP A 287 12.54 -7.98 -16.44
C ASP A 287 11.32 -7.27 -15.82
N PHE A 288 10.31 -6.93 -16.62
CA PHE A 288 9.09 -6.29 -16.16
C PHE A 288 7.98 -7.33 -15.98
N LYS A 289 8.10 -8.16 -14.94
CA LYS A 289 7.13 -9.19 -14.56
C LYS A 289 6.69 -9.03 -13.11
N PRO A 290 5.44 -9.38 -12.73
CA PRO A 290 4.93 -9.19 -11.37
C PRO A 290 5.86 -9.69 -10.26
N GLU A 291 6.35 -10.92 -10.40
CA GLU A 291 7.24 -11.60 -9.45
C GLU A 291 8.63 -10.94 -9.31
N LEU A 292 9.01 -10.09 -10.26
CA LEU A 292 10.25 -9.32 -10.21
C LEU A 292 9.98 -7.91 -9.69
N ILE A 293 8.94 -7.25 -10.21
CA ILE A 293 8.57 -5.87 -9.88
C ILE A 293 8.20 -5.71 -8.41
N GLU A 294 7.58 -6.72 -7.79
CA GLU A 294 7.23 -6.71 -6.36
C GLU A 294 8.45 -6.46 -5.43
N ASN A 295 9.67 -6.73 -5.91
CA ASN A 295 10.90 -6.51 -5.16
C ASN A 295 11.46 -5.07 -5.25
N TYR A 296 10.79 -4.18 -5.99
CA TYR A 296 11.19 -2.78 -6.15
C TYR A 296 10.27 -1.85 -5.38
N ASP A 297 10.85 -0.86 -4.71
CA ASP A 297 10.13 0.24 -4.08
C ASP A 297 9.60 1.21 -5.14
N ILE A 298 10.40 1.50 -6.17
CA ILE A 298 10.03 2.46 -7.20
C ILE A 298 10.29 1.86 -8.58
N VAL A 299 9.34 2.08 -9.49
CA VAL A 299 9.54 1.87 -10.92
C VAL A 299 9.69 3.23 -11.61
N MET A 300 10.78 3.38 -12.36
CA MET A 300 11.10 4.60 -13.07
C MET A 300 11.05 4.36 -14.57
N PHE A 301 10.26 5.14 -15.29
CA PHE A 301 10.16 5.08 -16.75
C PHE A 301 10.86 6.28 -17.39
N PHE A 302 11.73 5.99 -18.35
CA PHE A 302 12.13 6.92 -19.40
C PHE A 302 12.04 6.13 -20.72
N THR A 303 10.81 5.96 -21.19
CA THR A 303 10.45 5.06 -22.28
C THR A 303 9.46 5.72 -23.24
N THR A 304 9.35 5.19 -24.45
CA THR A 304 8.27 5.51 -25.39
C THR A 304 7.67 4.23 -25.94
N GLY A 305 6.53 4.35 -26.63
CA GLY A 305 5.93 3.26 -27.39
C GLY A 305 4.51 2.95 -26.97
N LYS A 306 3.80 2.19 -27.81
CA LYS A 306 2.38 1.90 -27.66
C LYS A 306 2.10 0.56 -26.98
N MET A 307 0.91 0.44 -26.41
CA MET A 307 0.46 -0.78 -25.74
C MET A 307 0.20 -1.91 -26.74
N TYR A 308 -0.39 -1.54 -27.87
CA TYR A 308 -0.78 -2.47 -28.93
C TYR A 308 0.31 -2.55 -30.00
N ASP A 309 0.41 -3.73 -30.63
CA ASP A 309 1.43 -3.97 -31.65
C ASP A 309 1.08 -3.24 -32.96
N ASP A 310 1.79 -2.15 -33.22
CA ASP A 310 1.68 -1.36 -34.44
C ASP A 310 3.05 -0.96 -35.02
N GLY A 311 4.10 -1.68 -34.62
CA GLY A 311 5.49 -1.38 -34.98
C GLY A 311 6.18 -0.35 -34.06
N SER A 312 5.47 0.22 -33.07
CA SER A 312 6.05 1.08 -32.04
C SER A 312 5.84 0.55 -30.61
N ARG A 313 5.53 -0.73 -30.47
CA ARG A 313 5.12 -1.34 -29.20
C ARG A 313 6.28 -1.45 -28.21
N LEU A 314 6.05 -1.00 -26.97
CA LEU A 314 6.88 -1.39 -25.82
C LEU A 314 6.38 -2.76 -25.33
N PRO A 315 7.22 -3.82 -25.28
CA PRO A 315 6.74 -5.19 -25.12
C PRO A 315 6.39 -5.56 -23.67
N ILE A 316 5.56 -4.74 -23.01
CA ILE A 316 4.88 -5.08 -21.77
C ILE A 316 3.52 -5.68 -22.14
N SER A 317 3.14 -6.79 -21.50
CA SER A 317 1.80 -7.36 -21.73
C SER A 317 0.73 -6.52 -21.05
N GLU A 318 -0.47 -6.48 -21.62
CA GLU A 318 -1.60 -5.77 -21.03
C GLU A 318 -1.94 -6.31 -19.63
N GLU A 319 -1.84 -7.63 -19.44
CA GLU A 319 -2.03 -8.27 -18.14
C GLU A 319 -1.02 -7.76 -17.09
N THR A 320 0.26 -7.67 -17.46
CA THR A 320 1.29 -7.17 -16.55
C THR A 320 1.08 -5.70 -16.24
N MET A 321 0.78 -4.87 -17.24
CA MET A 321 0.52 -3.45 -17.01
C MET A 321 -0.75 -3.24 -16.18
N LYS A 322 -1.79 -4.04 -16.39
CA LYS A 322 -3.00 -4.01 -15.57
C LYS A 322 -2.70 -4.38 -14.11
N TRP A 323 -1.93 -5.44 -13.86
CA TRP A 323 -1.47 -5.78 -12.51
C TRP A 323 -0.67 -4.63 -11.90
N PHE A 324 0.25 -4.04 -12.67
CA PHE A 324 1.07 -2.93 -12.22
C PHE A 324 0.20 -1.75 -11.75
N LEU A 325 -0.81 -1.38 -12.54
CA LEU A 325 -1.68 -0.22 -12.29
C LEU A 325 -2.77 -0.48 -11.23
N ASP A 326 -3.26 -1.71 -11.11
CA ASP A 326 -4.35 -2.05 -10.19
C ASP A 326 -3.90 -2.61 -8.86
N THR A 327 -2.67 -3.10 -8.78
CA THR A 327 -2.11 -3.73 -7.58
C THR A 327 -0.86 -2.99 -7.13
N TYR A 328 0.26 -3.14 -7.85
CA TYR A 328 1.58 -2.69 -7.39
C TYR A 328 1.60 -1.19 -7.02
N ILE A 329 1.23 -0.30 -7.95
CA ILE A 329 1.36 1.14 -7.71
C ILE A 329 0.32 1.66 -6.70
N LYS A 330 -0.72 0.88 -6.40
CA LYS A 330 -1.77 1.25 -5.44
C LYS A 330 -1.45 0.82 -4.01
N GLU A 331 -0.36 0.11 -3.79
CA GLU A 331 0.10 -0.34 -2.49
C GLU A 331 1.03 0.68 -1.81
N GLN A 332 1.02 0.70 -0.48
CA GLN A 332 1.81 1.64 0.31
C GLN A 332 3.31 1.37 0.14
N GLY A 333 4.10 2.43 -0.03
CA GLY A 333 5.56 2.32 -0.17
C GLY A 333 6.02 2.03 -1.60
N HIS A 334 5.09 1.87 -2.55
CA HIS A 334 5.41 1.82 -3.97
C HIS A 334 5.29 3.18 -4.63
N GLY A 335 6.23 3.45 -5.54
CA GLY A 335 6.30 4.71 -6.28
C GLY A 335 6.47 4.52 -7.78
N PHE A 336 5.95 5.46 -8.55
CA PHE A 336 6.24 5.59 -9.98
C PHE A 336 6.90 6.94 -10.27
N LEU A 337 8.05 6.90 -10.95
CA LEU A 337 8.74 8.09 -11.45
C LEU A 337 8.75 8.09 -12.98
N GLY A 338 7.92 8.93 -13.59
CA GLY A 338 8.01 9.20 -15.01
C GLY A 338 8.98 10.33 -15.30
N VAL A 339 9.91 10.12 -16.22
CA VAL A 339 10.81 11.19 -16.70
C VAL A 339 10.66 11.41 -18.19
N HIS A 340 10.59 12.69 -18.56
CA HIS A 340 10.54 13.19 -19.93
C HIS A 340 9.52 12.45 -20.79
N SER A 341 9.97 11.47 -21.59
CA SER A 341 9.12 10.75 -22.52
C SER A 341 8.22 9.69 -21.89
N ALA A 342 8.27 9.50 -20.58
CA ALA A 342 7.35 8.62 -19.86
C ALA A 342 5.85 8.95 -20.08
N ALA A 343 5.51 10.19 -20.42
CA ALA A 343 4.12 10.58 -20.77
C ALA A 343 3.74 10.24 -22.22
N ASP A 344 4.71 9.91 -23.08
CA ASP A 344 4.51 9.36 -24.43
C ASP A 344 4.34 7.83 -24.41
N THR A 345 4.83 7.17 -23.36
CA THR A 345 4.55 5.75 -23.13
C THR A 345 3.05 5.52 -23.04
N PHE A 346 2.52 4.61 -23.86
CA PHE A 346 1.11 4.19 -23.84
C PHE A 346 0.13 5.39 -23.83
N ALA A 347 0.45 6.44 -24.60
CA ALA A 347 -0.32 7.69 -24.62
C ALA A 347 -1.78 7.52 -25.08
N ASP A 348 -2.11 6.40 -25.71
CA ASP A 348 -3.43 5.97 -26.16
C ASP A 348 -4.12 4.96 -25.22
N TYR A 349 -3.50 4.59 -24.10
CA TYR A 349 -4.00 3.63 -23.13
C TYR A 349 -4.42 4.31 -21.83
N GLU A 350 -5.74 4.42 -21.61
CA GLU A 350 -6.33 5.17 -20.50
C GLU A 350 -5.79 4.82 -19.11
N PRO A 351 -5.69 3.56 -18.71
CA PRO A 351 -5.20 3.23 -17.38
C PRO A 351 -3.81 3.81 -17.07
N TYR A 352 -2.92 3.88 -18.07
CA TYR A 352 -1.58 4.43 -17.87
C TYR A 352 -1.58 5.96 -17.83
N TRP A 353 -2.24 6.63 -18.79
CA TRP A 353 -2.26 8.10 -18.76
C TRP A 353 -3.11 8.64 -17.60
N ASP A 354 -4.06 7.86 -17.07
CA ASP A 354 -4.75 8.16 -15.81
C ASP A 354 -3.78 8.09 -14.62
N MET A 355 -2.96 7.04 -14.52
CA MET A 355 -1.95 6.92 -13.47
C MET A 355 -0.98 8.10 -13.51
N ILE A 356 -0.38 8.41 -14.66
CA ILE A 356 0.63 9.47 -14.76
C ILE A 356 0.05 10.88 -14.72
N GLY A 357 -1.22 11.09 -15.13
CA GLY A 357 -1.95 12.37 -15.04
C GLY A 357 -2.12 13.14 -16.35
N GLY A 358 -1.61 12.63 -17.46
CA GLY A 358 -1.73 13.19 -18.81
C GLY A 358 -0.97 12.34 -19.83
N SER A 359 -1.16 12.60 -21.12
CA SER A 359 -0.41 11.92 -22.18
C SER A 359 0.19 12.89 -23.18
N PHE A 360 1.26 12.49 -23.86
CA PHE A 360 1.96 13.31 -24.83
C PHE A 360 1.06 13.82 -25.97
N ASN A 361 1.25 15.08 -26.36
CA ASN A 361 0.53 15.74 -27.46
C ASN A 361 1.44 16.61 -28.34
N GLY A 362 2.76 16.42 -28.26
CA GLY A 362 3.75 17.17 -29.04
C GLY A 362 4.78 17.90 -28.20
N HIS A 363 5.74 18.53 -28.88
CA HIS A 363 6.90 19.20 -28.28
C HIS A 363 7.23 20.53 -28.98
N PRO A 364 6.39 21.58 -28.83
CA PRO A 364 6.63 22.88 -29.48
C PRO A 364 7.98 23.52 -29.09
N TRP A 365 8.41 23.29 -27.85
CA TRP A 365 9.71 23.69 -27.35
C TRP A 365 10.68 22.52 -27.55
N THR A 366 11.52 22.62 -28.57
CA THR A 366 12.48 21.58 -28.96
C THR A 366 13.67 21.50 -27.98
N ALA A 367 14.51 20.48 -28.12
CA ALA A 367 15.71 20.26 -27.30
C ALA A 367 16.73 21.43 -27.23
N ASN A 368 16.60 22.45 -28.08
CA ASN A 368 17.45 23.65 -28.06
C ASN A 368 16.70 24.91 -27.65
N THR A 369 15.45 24.78 -27.22
CA THR A 369 14.61 25.90 -26.80
C THR A 369 14.90 26.23 -25.33
N THR A 370 15.15 27.51 -25.06
CA THR A 370 15.32 28.01 -23.70
C THR A 370 13.97 28.52 -23.20
N VAL A 371 13.53 28.01 -22.05
CA VAL A 371 12.24 28.33 -21.44
C VAL A 371 12.44 28.87 -20.03
N THR A 372 11.46 29.64 -19.55
CA THR A 372 11.39 30.02 -18.13
C THR A 372 10.34 29.15 -17.46
N VAL A 373 10.68 28.58 -16.31
CA VAL A 373 9.80 27.75 -15.49
C VAL A 373 9.45 28.52 -14.21
N LYS A 374 8.18 28.47 -13.83
CA LYS A 374 7.65 29.00 -12.56
C LYS A 374 7.44 27.83 -11.60
N VAL A 375 7.78 28.04 -10.32
CA VAL A 375 7.56 27.07 -9.25
C VAL A 375 6.37 27.53 -8.41
N HIS A 376 5.30 26.73 -8.42
CA HIS A 376 4.03 27.04 -7.75
C HIS A 376 4.02 26.63 -6.29
N ASP A 377 4.72 25.53 -5.99
CA ASP A 377 4.87 24.99 -4.64
C ASP A 377 6.35 24.90 -4.31
N GLN A 378 6.84 25.81 -3.48
CA GLN A 378 8.23 25.86 -3.04
C GLN A 378 8.47 25.04 -1.76
N ASP A 379 7.41 24.58 -1.11
CA ASP A 379 7.51 23.79 0.12
C ASP A 379 7.60 22.29 -0.18
N HIS A 380 7.09 21.85 -1.33
CA HIS A 380 7.19 20.45 -1.75
C HIS A 380 8.65 20.05 -2.03
N PRO A 381 9.20 18.97 -1.43
CA PRO A 381 10.63 18.66 -1.52
C PRO A 381 11.18 18.46 -2.94
N ALA A 382 10.34 17.97 -3.85
CA ALA A 382 10.72 17.75 -5.24
C ALA A 382 10.89 19.08 -6.03
N SER A 383 10.24 20.16 -5.63
CA SER A 383 10.31 21.46 -6.31
C SER A 383 11.11 22.52 -5.55
N GLU A 384 11.28 22.36 -4.24
CA GLU A 384 12.06 23.27 -3.38
C GLU A 384 13.45 23.65 -3.95
N PRO A 385 14.26 22.71 -4.49
CA PRO A 385 15.61 23.03 -4.97
C PRO A 385 15.66 24.08 -6.10
N TRP A 386 14.55 24.26 -6.80
CA TRP A 386 14.45 25.15 -7.96
C TRP A 386 14.19 26.63 -7.58
N GLY A 387 13.90 26.93 -6.32
CA GLY A 387 13.49 28.26 -5.87
C GLY A 387 12.15 28.69 -6.47
N SER A 388 11.94 29.98 -6.71
CA SER A 388 10.65 30.48 -7.22
C SER A 388 10.48 30.40 -8.74
N SER A 389 11.59 30.44 -9.49
CA SER A 389 11.61 30.40 -10.96
C SER A 389 13.03 30.19 -11.46
N PHE A 390 13.18 29.55 -12.62
CA PHE A 390 14.47 29.29 -13.25
C PHE A 390 14.37 29.29 -14.78
N VAL A 391 15.51 29.40 -15.44
CA VAL A 391 15.65 29.30 -16.90
C VAL A 391 16.39 28.03 -17.24
N ILE A 392 15.89 27.27 -18.21
CA ILE A 392 16.50 26.02 -18.65
C ILE A 392 16.36 25.85 -20.16
N THR A 393 17.35 25.21 -20.78
CA THR A 393 17.25 24.72 -22.15
C THR A 393 16.94 23.24 -22.10
N ASP A 394 15.78 22.82 -22.63
CA ASP A 394 15.38 21.42 -22.73
C ASP A 394 14.23 21.24 -23.74
N GLU A 395 13.89 20.00 -24.08
CA GLU A 395 12.65 19.71 -24.83
C GLU A 395 11.46 19.62 -23.86
N ILE A 396 10.39 20.38 -24.11
CA ILE A 396 9.21 20.43 -23.24
C ILE A 396 7.97 19.93 -23.98
N TYR A 397 7.27 19.01 -23.33
CA TYR A 397 6.07 18.39 -23.87
C TYR A 397 4.82 19.19 -23.53
N GLN A 398 3.86 19.15 -24.45
CA GLN A 398 2.48 19.52 -24.17
C GLN A 398 1.63 18.25 -24.04
N PHE A 399 0.51 18.34 -23.35
CA PHE A 399 -0.25 17.15 -22.94
C PHE A 399 -1.69 17.15 -23.47
N ASN A 400 -2.18 15.95 -23.81
CA ASN A 400 -3.58 15.55 -23.93
C ASN A 400 -4.02 14.84 -22.65
N HIS A 401 -5.33 14.62 -22.52
CA HIS A 401 -5.92 13.94 -21.36
C HIS A 401 -5.43 14.50 -20.02
N TRP A 402 -5.13 15.80 -19.98
CA TRP A 402 -4.58 16.46 -18.81
C TRP A 402 -5.62 16.54 -17.69
N GLN A 403 -5.22 16.19 -16.46
CA GLN A 403 -6.14 15.98 -15.35
C GLN A 403 -5.83 16.87 -14.13
N PRO A 404 -6.02 18.19 -14.23
CA PRO A 404 -5.65 19.14 -13.17
C PRO A 404 -6.40 18.91 -11.85
N LYS A 405 -7.54 18.20 -11.88
CA LYS A 405 -8.31 17.82 -10.68
C LYS A 405 -7.80 16.56 -9.97
N LYS A 406 -6.80 15.87 -10.54
CA LYS A 406 -6.23 14.63 -9.99
C LYS A 406 -4.73 14.74 -9.67
N VAL A 407 -4.10 15.87 -9.99
CA VAL A 407 -2.67 16.08 -9.80
C VAL A 407 -2.42 17.38 -9.06
N ARG A 408 -1.29 17.42 -8.35
CA ARG A 408 -0.71 18.65 -7.85
C ARG A 408 0.43 19.08 -8.77
N VAL A 409 0.25 20.21 -9.45
CA VAL A 409 1.29 20.83 -10.26
C VAL A 409 2.25 21.57 -9.35
N LEU A 410 3.54 21.24 -9.44
CA LEU A 410 4.61 21.88 -8.67
C LEU A 410 5.35 22.92 -9.51
N MET A 411 5.55 22.66 -10.80
CA MET A 411 6.23 23.56 -11.73
C MET A 411 5.53 23.58 -13.08
N SER A 412 5.57 24.72 -13.77
CA SER A 412 5.06 24.87 -15.14
C SER A 412 5.88 25.87 -15.94
N LEU A 413 5.73 25.88 -17.27
CA LEU A 413 6.25 26.98 -18.08
C LEU A 413 5.63 28.29 -17.63
N ASP A 414 6.47 29.31 -17.44
CA ASP A 414 6.07 30.71 -17.30
C ASP A 414 5.84 31.26 -18.72
N MET A 415 4.57 31.27 -19.15
CA MET A 415 4.22 31.65 -20.52
C MET A 415 4.41 33.15 -20.78
N GLU A 416 4.38 33.98 -19.73
CA GLU A 416 4.66 35.42 -19.84
C GLU A 416 6.13 35.63 -20.23
N LYS A 417 7.05 34.87 -19.62
CA LYS A 417 8.50 35.02 -19.82
C LYS A 417 9.10 34.12 -20.90
N THR A 418 8.46 33.01 -21.24
CA THR A 418 8.93 32.12 -22.31
C THR A 418 8.66 32.75 -23.68
N GLU A 419 9.65 32.70 -24.58
CA GLU A 419 9.56 33.36 -25.90
C GLU A 419 8.46 32.74 -26.78
N LEU A 420 8.51 31.42 -27.00
CA LEU A 420 7.45 30.70 -27.71
C LEU A 420 6.23 30.56 -26.79
N LYS A 421 5.15 31.24 -27.16
CA LYS A 421 3.90 31.28 -26.40
C LYS A 421 2.85 30.35 -26.98
N LYS A 422 2.04 29.78 -26.08
CA LYS A 422 0.88 28.95 -26.40
C LYS A 422 -0.28 29.35 -25.48
N PRO A 423 -1.53 29.34 -25.96
CA PRO A 423 -2.69 29.81 -25.19
C PRO A 423 -3.23 28.74 -24.22
N TYR A 424 -2.33 28.00 -23.56
CA TYR A 424 -2.66 26.94 -22.60
C TYR A 424 -1.51 26.70 -21.62
N HIS A 425 -1.87 26.19 -20.45
CA HIS A 425 -0.93 25.80 -19.39
C HIS A 425 -0.08 24.60 -19.81
N VAL A 426 1.20 24.61 -19.43
CA VAL A 426 2.16 23.53 -19.70
C VAL A 426 2.87 23.14 -18.40
N PRO A 427 2.38 22.11 -17.69
CA PRO A 427 3.01 21.61 -16.46
C PRO A 427 4.37 20.95 -16.79
N VAL A 428 5.33 21.08 -15.88
CA VAL A 428 6.71 20.57 -16.03
C VAL A 428 7.05 19.54 -14.96
N LEU A 429 6.55 19.72 -13.74
CA LEU A 429 6.65 18.75 -12.66
C LEU A 429 5.32 18.69 -11.91
N TRP A 430 4.80 17.48 -11.73
CA TRP A 430 3.60 17.25 -10.91
C TRP A 430 3.70 15.93 -10.15
N VAL A 431 2.87 15.84 -9.11
CA VAL A 431 2.75 14.67 -8.24
C VAL A 431 1.28 14.31 -8.01
N LYS A 432 1.02 13.08 -7.59
CA LYS A 432 -0.28 12.64 -7.08
C LYS A 432 -0.14 11.39 -6.22
N ASP A 433 -1.07 11.21 -5.30
CA ASP A 433 -1.34 9.90 -4.72
C ASP A 433 -2.15 9.05 -5.72
N TYR A 434 -1.87 7.75 -5.77
CA TYR A 434 -2.60 6.80 -6.62
C TYR A 434 -2.84 5.51 -5.85
N GLY A 435 -4.05 5.36 -5.29
CA GLY A 435 -4.26 4.39 -4.23
C GLY A 435 -3.48 4.81 -2.98
N LYS A 436 -2.66 3.90 -2.43
CA LYS A 436 -1.72 4.19 -1.34
C LYS A 436 -0.29 4.46 -1.82
N GLY A 437 -0.01 4.29 -3.11
CA GLY A 437 1.30 4.61 -3.70
C GLY A 437 1.35 6.04 -4.22
N ARG A 438 2.54 6.45 -4.66
CA ARG A 438 2.83 7.83 -5.09
C ARG A 438 3.33 7.87 -6.51
N VAL A 439 2.96 8.92 -7.24
CA VAL A 439 3.36 9.13 -8.64
C VAL A 439 3.98 10.52 -8.76
N MET A 440 5.13 10.60 -9.43
CA MET A 440 5.79 11.84 -9.81
C MET A 440 6.10 11.79 -11.30
N HIS A 441 5.85 12.89 -12.01
CA HIS A 441 6.31 13.05 -13.38
C HIS A 441 7.14 14.32 -13.54
N MET A 442 8.36 14.16 -14.04
CA MET A 442 9.30 15.24 -14.37
C MET A 442 9.44 15.32 -15.89
N SER A 443 8.90 16.36 -16.52
CA SER A 443 8.94 16.52 -17.99
C SER A 443 10.33 16.85 -18.53
N LEU A 444 11.21 17.38 -17.68
CA LEU A 444 12.62 17.65 -18.02
C LEU A 444 13.43 16.34 -18.08
N GLY A 445 14.45 16.31 -18.94
CA GLY A 445 15.41 15.20 -19.04
C GLY A 445 15.82 14.81 -20.46
N HIS A 446 15.49 15.60 -21.49
CA HIS A 446 15.87 15.28 -22.87
C HIS A 446 17.39 15.38 -23.08
N ARG A 447 18.02 16.44 -22.55
CA ARG A 447 19.43 16.74 -22.81
C ARG A 447 20.37 16.18 -21.75
N GLU A 448 21.61 15.87 -22.15
CA GLU A 448 22.65 15.34 -21.26
C GLU A 448 23.09 16.31 -20.14
N ASP A 449 23.06 17.62 -20.41
CA ASP A 449 23.42 18.67 -19.46
C ASP A 449 22.38 18.85 -18.36
N VAL A 450 21.10 18.58 -18.64
CA VAL A 450 20.03 18.57 -17.62
C VAL A 450 20.31 17.49 -16.56
N TRP A 451 20.74 16.30 -16.98
CA TRP A 451 21.07 15.20 -16.05
C TRP A 451 22.29 15.48 -15.18
N THR A 452 23.19 16.39 -15.58
CA THR A 452 24.35 16.78 -14.77
C THR A 452 24.13 18.06 -13.96
N ASN A 453 22.95 18.68 -14.06
CA ASN A 453 22.57 19.83 -13.26
C ASN A 453 22.33 19.41 -11.79
N PRO A 454 23.06 19.97 -10.81
CA PRO A 454 22.89 19.62 -9.39
C PRO A 454 21.47 19.82 -8.86
N THR A 455 20.79 20.90 -9.27
CA THR A 455 19.41 21.19 -8.85
C THR A 455 18.44 20.14 -9.39
N TYR A 456 18.65 19.67 -10.62
CA TYR A 456 17.85 18.59 -11.20
C TYR A 456 18.06 17.27 -10.44
N GLN A 457 19.31 16.93 -10.14
CA GLN A 457 19.64 15.73 -9.37
C GLN A 457 19.06 15.78 -7.94
N GLU A 458 19.13 16.93 -7.28
CA GLU A 458 18.56 17.13 -5.95
C GLU A 458 17.02 17.03 -5.96
N SER A 459 16.37 17.62 -6.97
CA SER A 459 14.93 17.48 -7.21
C SER A 459 14.51 16.02 -7.39
N LEU A 460 15.26 15.23 -8.18
CA LEU A 460 15.01 13.79 -8.33
C LEU A 460 15.24 13.02 -7.03
N LEU A 461 16.30 13.31 -6.27
CA LEU A 461 16.57 12.66 -4.99
C LEU A 461 15.47 12.93 -3.95
N ASN A 462 15.02 14.17 -3.85
CA ASN A 462 13.92 14.53 -2.95
C ASN A 462 12.59 13.92 -3.43
N GLY A 463 12.35 13.92 -4.75
CA GLY A 463 11.23 13.21 -5.35
C GLY A 463 11.22 11.71 -5.01
N ILE A 464 12.37 11.03 -5.09
CA ILE A 464 12.52 9.61 -4.74
C ILE A 464 12.23 9.36 -3.26
N ARG A 465 12.74 10.21 -2.36
CA ARG A 465 12.42 10.12 -0.92
C ARG A 465 10.92 10.31 -0.67
N TRP A 466 10.30 11.25 -1.37
CA TRP A 466 8.88 11.50 -1.27
C TRP A 466 8.06 10.32 -1.81
N LEU A 467 8.42 9.77 -2.99
CA LEU A 467 7.79 8.57 -3.55
C LEU A 467 7.84 7.39 -2.58
N ALA A 468 8.96 7.23 -1.87
CA ALA A 468 9.16 6.18 -0.87
C ALA A 468 8.51 6.47 0.51
N GLY A 469 7.85 7.61 0.69
CA GLY A 469 7.26 7.99 1.98
C GLY A 469 8.28 8.34 3.07
N GLN A 470 9.53 8.63 2.71
CA GLN A 470 10.60 8.97 3.66
C GLN A 470 10.60 10.45 4.07
N ILE A 471 9.99 11.31 3.26
CA ILE A 471 9.78 12.73 3.55
C ILE A 471 8.36 13.15 3.16
N ASP A 472 7.83 14.14 3.87
CA ASP A 472 6.49 14.68 3.63
C ASP A 472 6.47 15.67 2.46
N GLY A 473 5.35 15.70 1.74
CA GLY A 473 5.08 16.62 0.64
C GLY A 473 3.61 16.50 0.24
N ASP A 474 2.94 17.64 0.06
CA ASP A 474 1.52 17.69 -0.29
C ASP A 474 1.30 17.19 -1.72
N ALA A 475 0.39 16.23 -1.91
CA ALA A 475 -0.07 15.76 -3.22
C ALA A 475 -1.54 16.07 -3.49
N THR A 476 -2.18 16.87 -2.61
CA THR A 476 -3.55 17.34 -2.81
C THR A 476 -3.64 18.11 -4.13
N PRO A 477 -4.57 17.74 -5.03
CA PRO A 477 -4.71 18.41 -6.31
C PRO A 477 -4.97 19.91 -6.19
N ASN A 478 -4.34 20.70 -7.05
CA ASN A 478 -4.41 22.17 -7.08
C ASN A 478 -4.91 22.70 -8.44
N PRO A 479 -6.15 22.35 -8.87
CA PRO A 479 -6.69 22.72 -10.18
C PRO A 479 -6.77 24.23 -10.43
N GLU A 480 -6.74 25.04 -9.37
CA GLU A 480 -6.67 26.50 -9.44
C GLU A 480 -5.37 27.01 -10.07
N VAL A 481 -4.23 26.30 -9.89
CA VAL A 481 -2.97 26.63 -10.57
C VAL A 481 -3.13 26.49 -12.08
N ASP A 482 -3.76 25.39 -12.51
CA ASP A 482 -4.03 25.13 -13.91
C ASP A 482 -4.94 26.19 -14.53
N ALA A 483 -6.00 26.58 -13.82
CA ALA A 483 -6.90 27.63 -14.27
C ALA A 483 -6.18 28.98 -14.42
N ALA A 484 -5.39 29.38 -13.41
CA ALA A 484 -4.67 30.65 -13.41
C ALA A 484 -3.63 30.72 -14.52
N GLU A 485 -2.79 29.68 -14.67
CA GLU A 485 -1.75 29.67 -15.70
C GLU A 485 -2.33 29.53 -17.12
N ASN A 486 -3.49 28.89 -17.30
CA ASN A 486 -4.19 28.90 -18.58
C ASN A 486 -4.63 30.31 -18.99
N ASP A 487 -5.12 31.12 -18.05
CA ASP A 487 -5.54 32.48 -18.34
C ASP A 487 -4.35 33.40 -18.60
N LEU A 488 -3.27 33.27 -17.82
CA LEU A 488 -2.00 33.96 -18.09
C LEU A 488 -1.44 33.59 -19.47
N ALA A 489 -1.47 32.30 -19.84
CA ALA A 489 -0.98 31.82 -21.12
C ALA A 489 -1.76 32.41 -22.32
N LYS A 490 -3.09 32.52 -22.21
CA LYS A 490 -3.92 33.17 -23.24
C LYS A 490 -3.61 34.66 -23.37
N SER A 491 -3.48 35.37 -22.24
CA SER A 491 -3.14 36.80 -22.23
C SER A 491 -1.76 37.03 -22.84
N ALA A 492 -0.76 36.27 -22.42
CA ALA A 492 0.60 36.36 -22.93
C ALA A 492 0.67 36.10 -24.45
N GLU A 493 -0.01 35.07 -24.96
CA GLU A 493 -0.06 34.76 -26.39
C GLU A 493 -0.78 35.85 -27.20
N ALA A 494 -1.83 36.47 -26.64
CA ALA A 494 -2.54 37.57 -27.27
C ALA A 494 -1.70 38.86 -27.32
N GLU A 495 -0.93 39.16 -26.28
CA GLU A 495 -0.03 40.33 -26.23
C GLU A 495 1.19 40.22 -27.17
N ALA A 496 1.57 38.99 -27.53
CA ALA A 496 2.68 38.73 -28.44
C ALA A 496 2.30 38.76 -29.93
N LYS A 497 1.00 38.82 -30.25
CA LYS A 497 0.45 38.96 -31.61
C LYS A 497 0.20 40.42 -31.94
#